data_AF-V7D634-F1
#
_entry.id   AF-V7D634-F1
#
_cell.length_a   1.000
_cell.length_b   1.000
_cell.length_c   1.000
_cell.angle_alpha   90.00
_cell.angle_beta   90.00
_cell.angle_gamma   90.00
#
_symmetry.space_group_name_H-M   'P 1'
#
loop_
_entity.id
_entity.type
_entity.pdbx_description
1 polymer ?
#
loop_
_entity_poly.entity_id
_entity_poly.type
_entity_poly.pdbx_seq_one_letter_code
_entity_poly.pdbx_strand_id
1 'polypeptide(L)'
;MTDQAFAQADPDWVKLISLAREWFNGPLGQLMLREEEKLLEEELGRFFGGYLVHYGPCAEPPPSAPQVQRNVRLGAPLPGVEIVCEEQAWPLS
;
A
#
# COMPACT_ATOMS: atom_id res chain seq x y z
N MET A 1 19.41 -9.71 -3.73
CA MET A 1 18.28 -10.66 -3.63
C MET A 1 17.54 -10.61 -4.94
N THR A 2 17.37 -11.75 -5.59
CA THR A 2 16.83 -11.90 -6.94
C THR A 2 15.37 -11.45 -7.01
N ASP A 3 15.12 -10.39 -7.79
CA ASP A 3 13.79 -9.89 -8.19
C ASP A 3 13.10 -10.90 -9.12
N GLN A 4 12.59 -12.00 -8.56
CA GLN A 4 11.63 -12.86 -9.27
C GLN A 4 10.28 -12.75 -8.58
N ALA A 5 9.26 -12.36 -9.35
CA ALA A 5 7.88 -12.36 -8.92
C ALA A 5 7.52 -13.76 -8.38
N PHE A 6 7.20 -13.84 -7.08
CA PHE A 6 6.91 -15.11 -6.38
C PHE A 6 5.49 -15.65 -6.66
N ALA A 7 4.68 -14.95 -7.46
CA ALA A 7 3.35 -15.38 -7.90
C ALA A 7 3.17 -15.05 -9.39
N GLN A 8 2.47 -15.90 -10.13
CA GLN A 8 1.97 -15.56 -11.48
C GLN A 8 0.88 -14.48 -11.35
N ALA A 9 1.30 -13.26 -11.01
CA ALA A 9 0.45 -12.09 -11.07
C ALA A 9 0.20 -11.73 -12.53
N ASP A 10 -1.02 -11.29 -12.84
CA ASP A 10 -1.36 -10.79 -14.18
C ASP A 10 -0.34 -9.70 -14.60
N PRO A 11 0.42 -9.91 -15.70
CA PRO A 11 1.42 -8.95 -16.16
C PRO A 11 0.85 -7.56 -16.45
N ASP A 12 -0.40 -7.48 -16.92
CA ASP A 12 -1.05 -6.20 -17.24
C ASP A 12 -1.41 -5.46 -15.95
N TRP A 13 -1.86 -6.17 -14.93
CA TRP A 13 -2.07 -5.60 -13.60
C TRP A 13 -0.77 -5.08 -12.98
N VAL A 14 0.30 -5.86 -13.00
CA VAL A 14 1.61 -5.43 -12.47
C VAL A 14 2.10 -4.17 -13.19
N LYS A 15 1.94 -4.11 -14.51
CA LYS A 15 2.29 -2.93 -15.32
C LYS A 15 1.44 -1.72 -14.93
N LEU A 16 0.13 -1.89 -14.75
CA LEU A 16 -0.77 -0.82 -14.32
C LEU A 16 -0.37 -0.26 -12.94
N ILE A 17 -0.09 -1.13 -11.97
CA ILE A 17 0.33 -0.71 -10.63
C ILE A 17 1.70 -0.01 -10.67
N SER A 18 2.62 -0.47 -11.54
CA SER A 18 3.91 0.19 -11.74
C SER A 18 3.75 1.61 -12.29
N LEU A 19 2.90 1.80 -13.30
CA LEU A 19 2.59 3.13 -13.85
C LEU A 19 1.93 4.04 -12.80
N ALA A 20 1.04 3.49 -11.97
CA ALA A 20 0.44 4.25 -10.88
C ALA A 20 1.51 4.69 -9.86
N ARG A 21 2.46 3.83 -9.50
CA ARG A 21 3.59 4.19 -8.63
C ARG A 21 4.44 5.31 -9.21
N GLU A 22 4.77 5.23 -10.49
CA GLU A 22 5.51 6.28 -11.19
C GLU A 22 4.77 7.62 -11.13
N TRP A 23 3.45 7.60 -11.32
CA TRP A 23 2.61 8.80 -11.19
C TRP A 23 2.61 9.35 -9.76
N PHE A 24 2.50 8.48 -8.74
CA PHE A 24 2.57 8.85 -7.33
C PHE A 24 3.92 9.46 -6.92
N ASN A 25 5.01 9.08 -7.58
CA ASN A 25 6.33 9.69 -7.41
C ASN A 25 6.45 11.08 -8.07
N GLY A 26 5.48 11.47 -8.90
CA GLY A 26 5.39 12.80 -9.48
C GLY A 26 4.93 13.86 -8.48
N PRO A 27 5.06 15.16 -8.80
CA PRO A 27 4.79 16.26 -7.87
C PRO A 27 3.33 16.32 -7.40
N LEU A 28 2.37 16.03 -8.30
CA LEU A 28 0.95 16.00 -7.96
C LEU A 28 0.59 14.76 -7.14
N GLY A 29 1.19 13.61 -7.47
CA GLY A 29 1.04 12.39 -6.70
C GLY A 29 1.54 12.55 -5.27
N GLN A 30 2.73 13.13 -5.10
CA GLN A 30 3.30 13.44 -3.79
C GLN A 30 2.48 14.47 -3.01
N LEU A 31 1.86 15.45 -3.69
CA LEU A 31 0.93 16.38 -3.03
C LEU A 31 -0.31 15.63 -2.52
N MET A 32 -0.90 14.75 -3.34
CA MET A 32 -2.06 13.95 -2.94
C MET A 32 -1.74 13.05 -1.74
N LEU A 33 -0.59 12.36 -1.76
CA LEU A 33 -0.18 11.45 -0.68
C LEU A 33 0.04 12.18 0.64
N ARG A 34 0.58 13.41 0.62
CA ARG A 34 0.74 14.22 1.85
C ARG A 34 -0.59 14.67 2.45
N GLU A 35 -1.56 15.00 1.61
CA GLU A 35 -2.89 15.36 2.11
C GLU A 35 -3.66 14.13 2.60
N GLU A 36 -3.49 12.98 1.93
CA GLU A 36 -3.99 11.68 2.40
C GLU A 36 -3.40 11.31 3.77
N GLU A 37 -2.08 11.41 3.94
CA GLU A 37 -1.38 11.08 5.19
C GLU A 37 -1.98 11.85 6.38
N LYS A 38 -2.15 13.17 6.26
CA LYS A 38 -2.74 14.00 7.32
C LYS A 38 -4.15 13.54 7.71
N LEU A 39 -4.97 13.23 6.70
CA LEU A 39 -6.34 12.77 6.93
C LEU A 39 -6.36 11.39 7.61
N LEU A 40 -5.51 10.47 7.15
CA LEU A 40 -5.40 9.14 7.72
C LEU A 40 -4.89 9.18 9.16
N GLU A 41 -3.91 10.01 9.48
CA GLU A 41 -3.42 10.18 10.86
C GLU A 41 -4.52 10.67 11.81
N GLU A 42 -5.29 11.67 11.40
CA GLU A 42 -6.41 12.19 12.18
C GLU A 42 -7.48 11.11 12.43
N GLU A 43 -7.88 10.40 11.38
CA GLU A 43 -8.93 9.38 11.50
C GLU A 43 -8.44 8.16 12.27
N LEU A 44 -7.25 7.65 11.97
CA LEU A 44 -6.66 6.52 12.70
C LEU A 44 -6.56 6.82 14.18
N GLY A 45 -6.18 8.04 14.57
CA GLY A 45 -6.14 8.50 15.96
C GLY A 45 -7.44 8.33 16.75
N ARG A 46 -8.58 8.23 16.05
CA ARG A 46 -9.91 8.03 16.65
C ARG A 46 -10.30 6.55 16.78
N PHE A 47 -9.65 5.67 16.03
CA PHE A 47 -9.96 4.24 16.04
C PHE A 47 -9.12 3.47 17.05
N PHE A 48 -9.73 2.45 17.64
CA PHE A 48 -9.04 1.45 18.45
C PHE A 48 -8.62 0.29 17.55
N GLY A 49 -7.32 0.11 17.31
CA GLY A 49 -6.82 -0.98 16.48
C GLY A 49 -5.31 -1.03 16.47
N GLY A 50 -4.76 -2.24 16.65
CA GLY A 50 -3.31 -2.48 16.60
C GLY A 50 -2.81 -2.88 15.20
N TYR A 51 -3.71 -3.11 14.25
CA TYR A 51 -3.39 -3.59 12.89
C TYR A 51 -3.98 -2.65 11.84
N LEU A 52 -3.14 -2.20 10.91
CA LEU A 52 -3.55 -1.47 9.71
C LEU A 52 -3.19 -2.33 8.50
N VAL A 53 -4.22 -2.72 7.74
CA VAL A 53 -4.05 -3.43 6.46
C VAL A 53 -4.34 -2.43 5.35
N HIS A 54 -3.39 -2.24 4.45
CA HIS A 54 -3.54 -1.29 3.35
C HIS A 54 -3.26 -1.97 2.00
N TYR A 55 -4.14 -1.70 1.04
CA TYR A 55 -4.01 -2.16 -0.34
C TYR A 55 -3.95 -0.94 -1.26
N GLY A 56 -2.87 -0.80 -2.02
CA GLY A 56 -2.71 0.34 -2.90
C GLY A 56 -1.37 0.40 -3.62
N PRO A 57 -1.30 1.15 -4.74
CA PRO A 57 -0.09 1.29 -5.53
C PRO A 57 1.00 2.09 -4.78
N CYS A 58 0.63 3.09 -3.98
CA CYS A 58 1.50 4.08 -3.35
C CYS A 58 2.58 3.48 -2.44
N ALA A 59 3.86 3.76 -2.70
CA ALA A 59 4.99 3.10 -2.04
C ALA A 59 5.34 3.62 -0.63
N GLU A 60 4.69 4.70 -0.18
CA GLU A 60 5.02 5.46 1.03
C GLU A 60 4.89 4.64 2.32
N PRO A 61 5.62 5.03 3.38
CA PRO A 61 5.43 4.44 4.69
C PRO A 61 3.99 4.65 5.19
N PRO A 62 3.51 3.77 6.09
CA PRO A 62 2.20 3.94 6.68
C PRO A 62 2.12 5.24 7.51
N PRO A 63 0.91 5.84 7.63
CA PRO A 63 0.69 7.05 8.41
C PRO A 63 1.09 6.86 9.89
N SER A 64 1.50 7.94 10.56
CA SER A 64 1.91 7.91 11.96
C SER A 64 0.71 7.76 12.89
N ALA A 65 0.46 6.54 13.36
CA ALA A 65 -0.62 6.22 14.29
C ALA A 65 -0.06 5.44 15.50
N PRO A 66 0.18 6.07 16.66
CA PRO A 66 0.85 5.44 17.82
C PRO A 66 0.21 4.15 18.34
N GLN A 67 -1.11 4.00 18.14
CA GLN A 67 -1.91 2.84 18.50
C GLN A 67 -1.73 1.66 17.53
N VAL A 68 -1.30 1.92 16.29
CA VAL A 68 -1.04 0.89 15.28
C VAL A 68 0.30 0.23 15.58
N GLN A 69 0.26 -1.04 15.97
CA GLN A 69 1.44 -1.84 16.30
C GLN A 69 1.97 -2.62 15.10
N ARG A 70 1.11 -2.86 14.11
CA ARG A 70 1.41 -3.65 12.92
C ARG A 70 0.76 -3.03 11.70
N ASN A 71 1.57 -2.80 10.69
CA ASN A 71 1.12 -2.45 9.35
C ASN A 71 1.35 -3.67 8.46
N VAL A 72 0.37 -3.98 7.61
CA VAL A 72 0.47 -5.05 6.62
C VAL A 72 0.12 -4.47 5.27
N ARG A 73 1.09 -4.51 4.36
CA ARG A 73 0.88 -4.06 3.00
C ARG A 73 0.48 -5.18 2.05
N LEU A 74 -0.68 -5.02 1.42
CA LEU A 74 -1.18 -5.89 0.35
C LEU A 74 -0.96 -5.23 -1.02
N GLY A 75 -0.72 -6.03 -2.06
CA GLY A 75 -0.68 -5.50 -3.43
C GLY A 75 0.05 -6.38 -4.45
N ALA A 76 0.38 -5.74 -5.59
CA ALA A 76 1.21 -6.35 -6.63
C ALA A 76 2.62 -6.70 -6.10
N PRO A 77 3.31 -7.69 -6.70
CA PRO A 77 4.66 -8.11 -6.32
C PRO A 77 5.71 -7.04 -6.63
N LEU A 78 5.69 -5.96 -5.85
CA LEU A 78 6.54 -4.77 -5.99
C LEU A 78 7.17 -4.43 -4.63
N PRO A 79 8.30 -3.70 -4.60
CA PRO A 79 8.98 -3.36 -3.35
C PRO A 79 8.04 -2.72 -2.32
N GLY A 80 8.19 -3.15 -1.07
CA GLY A 80 7.39 -2.69 0.07
C GLY A 80 6.10 -3.47 0.33
N VAL A 81 5.63 -4.30 -0.61
CA VAL A 81 4.45 -5.16 -0.38
C VAL A 81 4.85 -6.40 0.43
N GLU A 82 4.10 -6.69 1.49
CA GLU A 82 4.34 -7.83 2.38
C GLU A 82 3.58 -9.08 1.96
N ILE A 83 2.34 -8.90 1.51
CA ILE A 83 1.48 -10.00 1.04
C ILE A 83 1.04 -9.68 -0.38
N VAL A 84 1.37 -10.57 -1.31
CA VAL A 84 0.96 -10.46 -2.70
C VAL A 84 -0.44 -11.03 -2.85
N CYS A 85 -1.43 -10.18 -3.09
CA CYS A 85 -2.77 -10.61 -3.49
C CYS A 85 -3.45 -9.53 -4.36
N GLU A 86 -4.38 -9.97 -5.20
CA GLU A 86 -5.30 -9.08 -5.90
C GLU A 86 -6.44 -8.66 -4.96
N GLU A 87 -7.11 -7.55 -5.27
CA GLU A 87 -8.17 -6.99 -4.41
C GLU A 87 -9.33 -7.96 -4.17
N GLN A 88 -9.68 -8.77 -5.16
CA GLN A 88 -10.72 -9.78 -5.08
C GLN A 88 -10.28 -11.08 -4.37
N ALA A 89 -9.03 -11.16 -3.93
CA ALA A 89 -8.42 -12.35 -3.34
C ALA A 89 -7.83 -12.06 -1.96
N TRP A 90 -8.46 -11.17 -1.17
CA TRP A 90 -8.00 -10.86 0.17
C TRP A 90 -7.93 -12.13 1.04
N PRO A 91 -6.85 -12.32 1.82
CA PRO A 91 -6.67 -13.50 2.67
C PRO A 91 -7.51 -13.44 3.96
N LEU A 92 -8.45 -12.50 4.06
CA LEU A 92 -9.30 -12.27 5.22
C LEU A 92 -10.70 -12.77 4.90
N SER A 93 -11.07 -13.93 5.47
CA SER A 93 -12.42 -14.53 5.40
C SER A 93 -13.10 -14.50 6.76
#